data_AF-A0A835IVZ4-F1
#
_entry.id   AF-A0A835IVZ4-F1
#
_cell.length_a   1.000
_cell.length_b   1.000
_cell.length_c   1.000
_cell.angle_alpha   90.00
_cell.angle_beta   90.00
_cell.angle_gamma   90.00
#
_symmetry.space_group_name_H-M   'P 1'
#
loop_
_entity.id
_entity.type
_entity.pdbx_description
1 polymer ?
#
loop_
_entity_poly.entity_id
_entity_poly.type
_entity_poly.pdbx_seq_one_letter_code
_entity_poly.pdbx_strand_id
1 'polypeptide(L)'
;MVFSSSATVYGWPKEVPCTEEFPLSASNPYGQTKLFIEEICWDICRSDSEWKIMLLRYFNPVGVHPSGYIGEDPRGIPNNFMPFVQQIAVGKRPSTVF
;
A
#
# COMPACT_ATOMS: atom_id res chain seq x y z
N MET A 1 -4.50 8.43 16.04
CA MET A 1 -3.62 8.35 14.85
C MET A 1 -4.22 7.40 13.83
N VAL A 2 -4.02 7.67 12.54
CA VAL A 2 -4.36 6.74 11.45
C VAL A 2 -3.08 6.43 10.69
N PHE A 3 -2.73 5.15 10.57
CA PHE A 3 -1.52 4.71 9.90
C PHE A 3 -1.85 4.05 8.56
N SER A 4 -1.18 4.53 7.52
CA SER A 4 -1.21 3.94 6.18
C SER A 4 -0.32 2.69 6.13
N SER A 5 -0.91 1.55 6.47
CA SER A 5 -0.30 0.24 6.27
C SER A 5 -0.56 -0.26 4.84
N SER A 6 -0.25 -1.53 4.57
CA SER A 6 -0.41 -2.13 3.25
C SER A 6 -0.70 -3.62 3.35
N ALA A 7 -1.46 -4.17 2.42
CA ALA A 7 -1.71 -5.61 2.30
C ALA A 7 -0.42 -6.44 2.08
N THR A 8 0.72 -5.80 1.78
CA THR A 8 2.03 -6.46 1.73
C THR A 8 2.44 -7.10 3.06
N VAL A 9 1.82 -6.70 4.18
CA VAL A 9 1.99 -7.29 5.51
C VAL A 9 1.43 -8.72 5.61
N TYR A 10 0.62 -9.15 4.65
CA TYR A 10 0.13 -10.54 4.57
C TYR A 10 1.08 -11.46 3.79
N GLY A 11 2.13 -10.92 3.17
CA GLY A 11 3.12 -11.68 2.43
C GLY A 11 2.51 -12.43 1.25
N TRP A 12 2.48 -13.76 1.34
CA TRP A 12 1.89 -14.65 0.33
C TRP A 12 0.69 -15.39 0.94
N PRO A 13 -0.50 -14.76 0.97
CA PRO A 13 -1.67 -15.36 1.62
C PRO A 13 -2.09 -16.64 0.88
N LYS A 14 -2.43 -17.69 1.63
CA LYS A 14 -2.84 -18.99 1.08
C LYS A 14 -4.22 -18.97 0.44
N GLU A 15 -5.07 -18.04 0.89
CA GLU A 15 -6.47 -17.93 0.50
C GLU A 15 -6.83 -16.46 0.25
N VAL A 16 -7.80 -16.23 -0.64
CA VAL A 16 -8.38 -14.92 -0.94
C VAL A 16 -9.90 -15.03 -0.90
N PRO A 17 -10.63 -14.05 -0.34
CA PRO A 17 -10.17 -12.75 0.14
C PRO A 17 -9.37 -12.84 1.44
N CYS A 18 -8.36 -11.98 1.58
CA CYS A 18 -7.55 -11.88 2.79
C CYS A 18 -8.31 -11.07 3.85
N THR A 19 -8.39 -11.60 5.07
CA THR A 19 -8.99 -10.92 6.22
C THR A 19 -7.91 -10.49 7.22
N GLU A 20 -8.26 -9.61 8.15
CA GLU A 20 -7.32 -9.05 9.14
C GLU A 20 -6.72 -10.11 10.08
N GLU A 21 -7.38 -11.25 10.20
CA GLU A 21 -6.97 -12.42 10.99
C GLU A 21 -5.85 -13.26 10.33
N PHE A 22 -5.48 -12.94 9.09
CA PHE A 22 -4.43 -13.68 8.40
C PHE A 22 -3.07 -13.50 9.09
N PRO A 23 -2.22 -14.55 9.08
CA PRO A 23 -0.87 -14.45 9.62
C PRO A 23 -0.08 -13.38 8.86
N LEU A 24 0.64 -12.57 9.62
CA LEU A 24 1.45 -11.48 9.09
C LEU A 24 2.84 -11.97 8.69
N SER A 25 3.29 -11.59 7.51
CA SER A 25 4.64 -11.85 7.00
C SER A 25 4.98 -10.85 5.91
N ALA A 26 6.26 -10.52 5.75
CA ALA A 26 6.71 -9.64 4.67
C ALA A 26 7.73 -10.36 3.79
N SER A 27 7.61 -10.17 2.47
CA SER A 27 8.50 -10.75 1.46
C SER A 27 9.55 -9.77 0.94
N ASN A 28 9.51 -8.51 1.40
CA ASN A 28 10.43 -7.46 0.97
C ASN A 28 10.63 -6.39 2.07
N PRO A 29 11.69 -5.57 1.99
CA PRO A 29 11.96 -4.54 3.00
C PRO A 29 10.83 -3.53 3.19
N TYR A 30 10.10 -3.16 2.13
CA TYR A 30 8.95 -2.24 2.24
C TYR A 30 7.86 -2.84 3.14
N GLY A 31 7.44 -4.08 2.89
CA GLY A 31 6.49 -4.79 3.74
C GLY A 31 6.99 -4.95 5.18
N GLN A 32 8.28 -5.24 5.35
CA GLN A 32 8.88 -5.38 6.68
C GLN A 32 8.80 -4.07 7.48
N THR A 33 9.03 -2.92 6.85
CA THR A 33 8.88 -1.63 7.53
C THR A 33 7.46 -1.39 8.01
N LYS A 34 6.44 -1.82 7.25
CA LYS A 34 5.04 -1.70 7.65
C LYS A 34 4.71 -2.58 8.85
N LEU A 35 5.19 -3.83 8.84
CA LEU A 35 5.03 -4.74 9.99
C LEU A 35 5.63 -4.17 11.27
N PHE A 36 6.88 -3.71 11.22
CA PHE A 36 7.52 -3.12 12.40
C PHE A 36 6.76 -1.89 12.93
N ILE A 37 6.21 -1.06 12.05
CA ILE A 37 5.41 0.09 12.50
C ILE A 37 4.08 -0.37 13.10
N GLU A 38 3.43 -1.40 12.57
CA GLU A 38 2.23 -1.99 13.19
C GLU A 38 2.54 -2.50 14.60
N GLU A 39 3.64 -3.22 14.79
CA GLU A 39 4.09 -3.71 16.11
C GLU A 39 4.33 -2.56 17.09
N ILE A 40 5.04 -1.50 16.66
CA ILE A 40 5.25 -0.30 17.48
C ILE A 40 3.92 0.33 17.87
N CYS A 41 2.95 0.42 16.95
CA CYS A 41 1.62 0.96 17.23
C CYS A 41 0.89 0.12 18.29
N TRP A 42 0.99 -1.21 18.21
CA TRP A 42 0.43 -2.11 19.22
C TRP A 42 1.04 -1.87 20.60
N ASP A 43 2.36 -1.73 20.67
CA ASP A 43 3.04 -1.51 21.95
C ASP A 43 2.72 -0.14 22.55
N ILE A 44 2.56 0.90 21.73
CA ILE A 44 2.06 2.22 22.17
C ILE A 44 0.66 2.07 22.79
N CYS A 45 -0.30 1.46 22.08
CA CYS A 45 -1.67 1.29 22.61
C CYS A 45 -1.73 0.39 23.86
N ARG A 46 -0.80 -0.56 24.02
CA ARG A 46 -0.70 -1.40 25.23
C ARG A 46 -0.11 -0.65 26.42
N SER A 47 0.86 0.23 26.17
CA SER A 47 1.52 1.01 27.22
C SER A 47 0.68 2.20 27.71
N ASP A 48 -0.12 2.80 26.82
CA ASP A 48 -1.00 3.92 27.14
C ASP A 48 -2.36 3.78 26.44
N SER A 49 -3.40 3.58 27.26
CA SER A 49 -4.77 3.34 26.80
C SER A 49 -5.47 4.58 26.23
N GLU A 50 -4.92 5.78 26.43
CA GLU A 50 -5.44 7.02 25.82
C GLU A 50 -5.21 7.04 24.31
N TRP A 51 -4.17 6.35 23.82
CA TRP A 51 -3.90 6.25 22.39
C TRP A 51 -4.97 5.45 21.65
N LYS A 52 -5.50 6.06 20.59
CA LYS A 52 -6.38 5.40 19.61
C LYS A 52 -5.68 5.39 18.25
N ILE A 53 -5.36 4.20 17.75
CA ILE A 53 -4.63 4.00 16.48
C ILE A 53 -5.45 3.11 15.56
N MET A 54 -5.64 3.53 14.30
CA MET A 54 -6.22 2.71 13.24
C MET A 54 -5.16 2.34 12.21
N LEU A 55 -5.03 1.04 11.93
CA LEU A 55 -4.10 0.50 10.94
C LEU A 55 -4.88 0.20 9.65
N LEU A 56 -4.68 1.02 8.60
CA LEU A 56 -5.37 0.84 7.33
C LEU A 56 -4.47 0.10 6.35
N ARG A 57 -4.75 -1.19 6.11
CA ARG A 57 -3.98 -2.05 5.19
C ARG A 57 -4.50 -1.90 3.76
N TYR A 58 -3.98 -0.92 3.02
CA TYR A 58 -4.39 -0.71 1.62
C TYR A 58 -3.87 -1.83 0.72
N PHE A 59 -4.70 -2.25 -0.24
CA PHE A 59 -4.29 -3.14 -1.33
C PHE A 59 -3.59 -2.30 -2.41
N ASN A 60 -4.17 -2.22 -3.62
CA ASN A 60 -3.63 -1.45 -4.72
C ASN A 60 -4.55 -0.25 -5.00
N PRO A 61 -4.28 0.92 -4.41
CA PRO A 61 -5.05 2.13 -4.72
C PRO A 61 -4.80 2.53 -6.18
N VAL A 62 -5.88 2.75 -6.92
CA VAL A 62 -5.85 3.15 -8.33
C VAL A 62 -6.99 4.13 -8.62
N GLY A 63 -6.90 4.84 -9.74
CA GLY A 63 -7.90 5.81 -10.17
C GLY A 63 -7.45 7.26 -9.95
N VAL A 64 -8.38 8.19 -10.17
CA VAL A 64 -8.15 9.64 -10.09
C VAL A 64 -9.38 10.32 -9.50
N HIS A 65 -9.23 11.56 -9.04
CA HIS A 65 -10.39 12.35 -8.64
C HIS A 65 -11.31 12.60 -9.86
N PRO A 66 -12.65 12.47 -9.75
CA PRO A 66 -13.57 12.56 -10.89
C PRO A 66 -13.50 13.84 -11.72
N SER A 67 -12.99 14.94 -11.16
CA SER A 67 -12.75 16.18 -11.91
C SER A 67 -11.64 16.08 -12.96
N GLY A 68 -10.79 15.05 -12.89
CA GLY A 68 -9.64 14.87 -13.77
C GLY A 68 -8.40 15.72 -13.42
N TYR A 69 -8.48 16.60 -12.42
CA TYR A 69 -7.38 17.50 -12.05
C TYR A 69 -6.39 16.92 -11.05
N ILE A 70 -6.75 15.83 -10.36
CA ILE A 70 -5.92 15.23 -9.30
C ILE A 70 -5.82 13.73 -9.56
N GLY A 71 -4.59 13.22 -9.65
CA GLY A 71 -4.29 11.81 -9.87
C GLY A 71 -2.84 11.50 -9.49
N GLU A 72 -2.43 10.26 -9.73
CA GLU A 72 -1.05 9.83 -9.49
C GLU A 72 -0.12 10.46 -10.53
N ASP A 73 0.83 11.29 -10.09
CA ASP A 73 1.85 11.91 -10.95
C ASP A 73 3.26 11.52 -10.47
N PRO A 74 3.71 10.29 -10.77
CA PRO A 74 5.01 9.79 -10.31
C PRO A 74 6.15 10.49 -11.06
N ARG A 75 7.19 10.88 -10.31
CA ARG A 75 8.42 11.44 -10.90
C ARG A 75 9.23 10.33 -11.59
N GLY A 76 9.59 10.54 -12.84
CA GLY A 76 10.41 9.60 -13.62
C GLY A 76 9.62 8.41 -14.16
N ILE A 77 10.22 7.23 -14.11
CA ILE A 77 9.56 5.99 -14.54
C ILE A 77 8.69 5.47 -13.38
N PRO A 78 7.36 5.32 -13.56
CA PRO A 78 6.50 4.74 -12.54
C PRO A 78 6.91 3.31 -12.23
N ASN A 79 6.97 2.98 -10.94
CA ASN A 79 7.12 1.60 -10.48
C ASN A 79 5.76 0.88 -10.40
N ASN A 80 4.66 1.63 -10.28
CA ASN A 80 3.31 1.10 -10.19
C ASN A 80 2.73 0.85 -11.59
N PHE A 81 1.93 -0.21 -11.70
CA PHE A 81 1.36 -0.65 -12.98
C PHE A 81 0.45 0.41 -13.62
N MET A 82 -0.50 0.96 -12.87
CA MET A 82 -1.52 1.85 -13.46
C MET A 82 -0.95 3.15 -14.04
N PRO A 83 -0.09 3.92 -13.36
CA PRO A 83 0.53 5.09 -13.97
C PRO A 83 1.43 4.76 -15.16
N PHE A 84 2.05 3.57 -15.15
CA PHE A 84 2.85 3.13 -16.30
C PHE A 84 1.96 2.94 -17.53
N VAL A 85 0.85 2.22 -17.39
CA VAL A 85 -0.15 2.04 -18.45
C VAL A 85 -0.71 3.37 -18.93
N GLN A 86 -1.02 4.30 -18.01
CA GLN A 86 -1.48 5.64 -18.37
C GLN A 86 -0.45 6.39 -19.22
N GLN A 87 0.84 6.32 -18.89
CA GLN A 87 1.90 6.97 -19.66
C GLN A 87 2.08 6.37 -21.06
N ILE A 88 1.80 5.07 -21.26
CA ILE A 88 1.73 4.48 -22.60
C ILE A 88 0.51 5.01 -23.36
N ALA A 89 -0.66 5.02 -22.72
CA ALA A 89 -1.91 5.43 -23.35
C ALA A 89 -1.86 6.88 -23.90
N VAL A 90 -1.11 7.77 -23.24
CA VAL A 90 -0.89 9.15 -23.69
C VAL A 90 0.36 9.34 -24.54
N GLY A 91 1.02 8.25 -24.98
CA GLY A 91 2.17 8.29 -25.88
C GLY A 91 3.48 8.77 -25.25
N LYS A 92 3.56 8.91 -23.91
CA LYS A 92 4.82 9.23 -23.21
C LYS A 92 5.80 8.05 -23.20
N ARG A 93 5.33 6.82 -23.45
CA ARG A 93 6.15 5.62 -23.59
C ARG A 93 5.68 4.72 -24.73
N PRO A 94 6.59 3.97 -25.38
CA PRO A 94 6.27 3.15 -26.55
C PRO A 94 5.57 1.82 -26.21
N SER A 95 5.90 1.16 -25.10
CA SER A 95 5.33 -0.15 -24.72
C SER A 95 5.57 -0.48 -23.25
N THR A 96 4.87 -1.49 -22.74
CA THR A 96 5.22 -2.15 -21.46
C THR A 96 6.48 -2.98 -21.68
N VAL A 97 7.60 -2.56 -21.10
CA VAL A 97 8.78 -3.41 -20.97
C VAL A 97 8.72 -4.00 -19.56
N PHE A 98 8.43 -5.29 -19.47
CA PHE A 98 8.53 -6.09 -18.25
C PHE A 98 9.88 -6.81 -18.21
#